data_AF-A0A5Q0EGE2-F1
#
_entry.id   AF-A0A5Q0EGE2-F1
#
_cell.length_a   1.000
_cell.length_b   1.000
_cell.length_c   1.000
_cell.angle_alpha   90.00
_cell.angle_beta   90.00
_cell.angle_gamma   90.00
#
_symmetry.space_group_name_H-M   'P 1'
#
loop_
_entity.id
_entity.type
_entity.pdbx_description
1 polymer ?
#
loop_
_entity_poly.entity_id
_entity_poly.type
_entity_poly.pdbx_seq_one_letter_code
_entity_poly.pdbx_strand_id
1 'polypeptide(L)'
;MAKATIRVQEAASFRLDEIYRYTRDHWGEQQADRTITGLFSAFDGIADHLTPSRPIPAELGIQGYFFCYERHIIYWRWLANGDIGIVTILHERMHQIGRFHEDFSV
;
A
#
# COMPACT_ATOMS: atom_id res chain seq x y z
N MET A 1 -14.92 1.11 -20.66
CA MET A 1 -13.75 1.70 -20.00
C MET A 1 -12.83 0.56 -19.60
N ALA A 2 -11.52 0.65 -19.87
CA ALA A 2 -10.59 -0.37 -19.41
C ALA A 2 -10.52 -0.33 -17.88
N LYS A 3 -10.52 -1.49 -17.22
CA LYS A 3 -10.35 -1.57 -15.76
C LYS A 3 -8.93 -1.11 -15.42
N ALA A 4 -8.78 -0.20 -14.46
CA ALA A 4 -7.48 0.23 -13.98
C ALA A 4 -6.70 -0.97 -13.41
N THR A 5 -5.44 -1.10 -13.78
CA THR A 5 -4.58 -2.18 -13.26
C THR A 5 -3.87 -1.72 -12.00
N ILE A 6 -3.68 -2.61 -11.03
CA ILE A 6 -2.85 -2.35 -9.84
C ILE A 6 -1.37 -2.49 -10.21
N ARG A 7 -0.57 -1.48 -9.87
CA ARG A 7 0.88 -1.45 -10.03
C ARG A 7 1.54 -1.28 -8.66
N VAL A 8 2.17 -2.32 -8.16
CA VAL A 8 2.98 -2.23 -6.93
C VAL A 8 4.31 -1.59 -7.29
N GLN A 9 4.61 -0.43 -6.72
CA GLN A 9 5.89 0.25 -6.93
C GLN A 9 7.01 -0.43 -6.14
N GLU A 10 8.26 -0.17 -6.52
CA GLU A 10 9.44 -0.82 -5.93
C GLU A 10 9.50 -0.65 -4.41
N ALA A 11 9.25 0.56 -3.90
CA ALA A 11 9.21 0.81 -2.46
C ALA A 11 8.14 -0.03 -1.75
N ALA A 12 6.91 -0.08 -2.27
CA ALA A 12 5.86 -0.94 -1.75
C ALA A 12 6.21 -2.44 -1.83
N SER A 13 6.88 -2.89 -2.90
CA SER A 13 7.33 -4.28 -3.04
C SER A 13 8.32 -4.66 -1.94
N PHE A 14 9.29 -3.80 -1.66
CA PHE A 14 10.24 -4.01 -0.57
C PHE A 14 9.54 -4.10 0.79
N ARG A 15 8.53 -3.25 1.02
CA ARG A 15 7.72 -3.30 2.26
C ARG A 15 6.92 -4.60 2.38
N LEU A 16 6.33 -5.10 1.29
CA LEU A 16 5.63 -6.39 1.30
C LEU A 16 6.57 -7.53 1.71
N ASP A 17 7.80 -7.54 1.19
CA ASP A 17 8.82 -8.54 1.57
C ASP A 17 9.17 -8.45 3.07
N GLU A 18 9.34 -7.24 3.61
CA GLU A 18 9.58 -7.02 5.05
C GLU A 18 8.40 -7.52 5.88
N ILE A 19 7.17 -7.19 5.49
CA ILE A 19 5.94 -7.62 6.17
C ILE A 19 5.83 -9.15 6.15
N TYR A 20 6.10 -9.78 5.01
CA TYR A 20 6.05 -11.24 4.87
C TYR A 20 7.07 -11.91 5.79
N ARG A 21 8.34 -11.50 5.72
CA ARG A 21 9.42 -12.07 6.54
C ARG A 21 9.12 -11.89 8.02
N TYR A 22 8.78 -10.68 8.44
CA TYR A 22 8.44 -10.40 9.82
C TYR A 22 7.27 -11.27 10.30
N THR A 23 6.20 -11.35 9.51
CA THR A 23 5.00 -12.12 9.89
C THR A 23 5.31 -13.61 9.97
N ARG A 24 6.05 -14.15 9.00
CA ARG A 24 6.47 -15.54 8.97
C ARG A 24 7.33 -15.90 10.17
N ASP A 25 8.30 -15.06 10.50
CA ASP A 25 9.27 -15.34 11.57
C ASP A 25 8.61 -15.30 12.97
N HIS A 26 7.51 -14.56 13.14
CA HIS A 26 6.80 -14.44 14.42
C HIS A 26 5.57 -15.33 14.57
N TRP A 27 4.85 -15.63 13.47
CA TRP A 27 3.57 -16.35 13.49
C TRP A 27 3.47 -17.51 12.49
N GLY A 28 4.52 -17.78 11.72
CA GLY A 28 4.59 -18.87 10.75
C GLY A 28 4.08 -18.51 9.36
N GLU A 29 4.42 -19.38 8.40
CA GLU A 29 4.18 -19.19 6.96
C GLU A 29 2.69 -19.01 6.62
N GLN A 30 1.83 -19.83 7.20
CA GLN A 30 0.38 -19.73 6.97
C GLN A 30 -0.18 -18.34 7.31
N GLN A 31 0.34 -17.71 8.37
CA GLN A 31 -0.10 -16.37 8.74
C GLN A 31 0.46 -15.32 7.78
N ALA A 32 1.71 -15.46 7.35
CA ALA A 32 2.33 -14.58 6.37
C ALA A 32 1.59 -14.59 5.03
N ASP A 33 1.24 -15.78 4.53
CA ASP A 33 0.48 -15.95 3.29
C ASP A 33 -0.90 -15.30 3.37
N ARG A 34 -1.60 -15.48 4.50
CA ARG A 34 -2.90 -14.85 4.75
C ARG A 34 -2.80 -13.33 4.75
N THR A 35 -1.82 -12.76 5.45
CA THR A 35 -1.62 -11.32 5.51
C THR A 35 -1.33 -10.73 4.14
N ILE A 36 -0.43 -11.34 3.34
CA ILE A 36 -0.13 -10.86 1.98
C ILE A 36 -1.34 -11.01 1.05
N THR A 37 -2.03 -12.15 1.07
CA THR A 37 -3.23 -12.38 0.23
C THR A 37 -4.33 -11.36 0.55
N GLY A 38 -4.53 -11.04 1.82
CA GLY A 38 -5.48 -10.02 2.26
C GLY A 38 -5.12 -8.61 1.76
N LEU A 39 -3.83 -8.25 1.79
CA LEU A 39 -3.35 -6.98 1.23
C LEU A 39 -3.63 -6.87 -0.27
N PHE A 40 -3.31 -7.91 -1.06
CA PHE A 40 -3.59 -7.90 -2.50
C PHE A 40 -5.09 -7.83 -2.80
N SER A 41 -5.92 -8.55 -2.04
CA SER A 41 -7.37 -8.45 -2.15
C SER A 41 -7.88 -7.03 -1.88
N ALA A 42 -7.28 -6.33 -0.91
CA ALA A 42 -7.60 -4.94 -0.63
C ALA A 42 -7.13 -4.00 -1.75
N PHE A 43 -6.02 -4.29 -2.44
CA PHE A 43 -5.58 -3.51 -3.60
C PHE A 43 -6.55 -3.64 -4.77
N ASP A 44 -6.99 -4.86 -5.08
CA ASP A 44 -7.94 -5.10 -6.16
C ASP A 44 -9.28 -4.39 -5.92
N GLY A 45 -9.70 -4.27 -4.66
CA GLY A 45 -10.89 -3.54 -4.26
C GLY A 45 -10.83 -2.02 -4.46
N ILE A 46 -9.66 -1.43 -4.74
CA ILE A 46 -9.53 0.03 -4.93
C ILE A 46 -10.25 0.46 -6.22
N ALA A 47 -10.02 -0.24 -7.32
CA ALA A 47 -10.59 0.10 -8.63
C ALA A 47 -12.13 0.02 -8.64
N ASP A 48 -12.68 -0.92 -7.85
CA ASP A 48 -14.11 -1.17 -7.76
C ASP A 48 -14.77 -0.40 -6.58
N HIS A 49 -14.04 0.52 -5.94
CA HIS A 49 -14.48 1.28 -4.75
C HIS A 49 -14.92 0.43 -3.54
N LEU A 50 -14.51 -0.84 -3.50
CA LEU A 50 -14.74 -1.75 -2.37
C LEU A 50 -13.78 -1.48 -1.20
N THR A 51 -12.62 -0.88 -1.49
CA THR A 51 -11.63 -0.48 -0.48
C THR A 51 -11.79 1.02 -0.17
N PRO A 52 -12.47 1.38 0.94
CA PRO A 52 -12.72 2.78 1.28
C PRO A 52 -11.39 3.50 1.55
N SER A 53 -11.05 4.43 0.67
CA SER A 53 -9.81 5.20 0.74
C SER A 53 -10.09 6.65 1.08
N ARG A 54 -9.18 7.28 1.82
CA ARG A 54 -9.23 8.70 2.18
C ARG A 54 -8.17 9.47 1.40
N PRO A 55 -8.42 10.72 0.99
CA PRO A 55 -7.40 11.53 0.36
C PRO A 55 -6.28 11.83 1.35
N ILE A 56 -5.04 11.88 0.85
CA ILE A 56 -3.90 12.38 1.62
C ILE A 56 -4.12 13.90 1.83
N PRO A 57 -3.95 14.43 3.05
CA PRO A 57 -4.09 15.86 3.32
C PRO A 57 -3.15 16.70 2.42
N ALA A 58 -3.69 17.76 1.83
CA ALA A 58 -2.98 18.58 0.85
C ALA A 58 -1.75 19.30 1.45
N GLU A 59 -1.72 19.48 2.78
CA GLU A 59 -0.62 20.06 3.52
C GLU A 59 0.68 19.25 3.39
N LEU A 60 0.59 17.97 3.02
CA LEU A 60 1.75 17.11 2.75
C LEU A 60 2.33 17.30 1.34
N GLY A 61 1.72 18.15 0.50
CA GLY A 61 2.21 18.46 -0.85
C GLY A 61 2.13 17.27 -1.83
N ILE A 62 1.43 16.21 -1.47
CA ILE A 62 1.36 14.94 -2.20
C ILE A 62 -0.08 14.67 -2.61
N GLN A 63 -0.30 14.40 -3.90
CA GLN A 63 -1.59 13.90 -4.39
C GLN A 63 -1.65 12.37 -4.29
N GLY A 64 -2.67 11.88 -3.61
CA GLY A 64 -2.91 10.47 -3.47
C GLY A 64 -3.98 10.17 -2.43
N TYR A 65 -4.10 8.90 -2.12
CA TYR A 65 -5.06 8.36 -1.20
C TYR A 65 -4.36 7.36 -0.29
N PHE A 66 -4.99 7.07 0.84
CA PHE A 66 -4.56 6.03 1.74
C PHE A 66 -5.75 5.26 2.30
N PHE A 67 -5.49 4.03 2.72
CA PHE A 67 -6.43 3.25 3.52
C PHE A 67 -5.66 2.44 4.56
N CYS A 68 -6.38 1.98 5.58
CA CYS A 68 -5.81 1.12 6.60
C CYS A 68 -6.24 -0.32 6.36
N TYR A 69 -5.28 -1.24 6.42
CA TYR A 69 -5.52 -2.68 6.44
C TYR A 69 -4.81 -3.27 7.64
N GLU A 70 -5.57 -3.80 8.60
CA GLU A 70 -5.06 -4.24 9.90
C GLU A 70 -4.20 -3.15 10.56
N ARG A 71 -2.88 -3.38 10.69
CA ARG A 71 -1.92 -2.45 11.31
C ARG A 71 -1.04 -1.74 10.28
N HIS A 72 -1.41 -1.79 9.01
CA HIS A 72 -0.70 -1.17 7.90
C HIS A 72 -1.52 -0.03 7.31
N ILE A 73 -0.84 1.07 6.99
CA ILE A 73 -1.36 2.19 6.23
C ILE A 73 -0.78 2.06 4.82
N ILE A 74 -1.67 1.90 3.85
CA ILE A 74 -1.32 1.69 2.45
C ILE A 74 -1.57 3.00 1.73
N TYR A 75 -0.56 3.46 1.01
CA TYR A 75 -0.63 4.66 0.21
C TYR A 75 -0.67 4.34 -1.28
N TRP A 76 -1.57 4.99 -2.00
CA TRP A 76 -1.73 4.78 -3.43
C TRP A 76 -2.09 6.07 -4.16
N ARG A 77 -1.87 6.10 -5.47
CA ARG A 77 -2.27 7.22 -6.34
C ARG A 77 -2.68 6.73 -7.72
N TRP A 78 -3.41 7.57 -8.45
CA TRP A 78 -3.61 7.38 -9.88
C TRP A 78 -2.31 7.68 -10.63
N LEU A 79 -1.92 6.80 -11.54
CA LEU A 79 -0.80 6.99 -12.45
C LEU A 79 -1.27 7.71 -13.71
N ALA A 80 -0.34 8.33 -14.44
CA ALA A 80 -0.65 9.10 -15.65
C ALA A 80 -1.37 8.28 -16.75
N ASN A 81 -1.20 6.96 -16.75
CA ASN A 81 -1.85 6.04 -17.68
C ASN A 81 -3.24 5.57 -17.21
N GLY A 82 -3.74 6.05 -16.07
CA GLY A 82 -5.01 5.63 -15.48
C GLY A 82 -4.95 4.35 -14.64
N ASP A 83 -3.77 3.77 -14.43
CA ASP A 83 -3.58 2.67 -13.47
C ASP A 83 -3.52 3.18 -12.03
N ILE A 84 -3.66 2.27 -11.07
CA ILE A 84 -3.51 2.55 -9.63
C ILE A 84 -2.10 2.12 -9.22
N GLY A 85 -1.31 3.07 -8.71
CA GLY A 85 0.01 2.79 -8.15
C GLY A 85 -0.05 2.65 -6.64
N ILE A 86 0.33 1.48 -6.10
CA ILE A 86 0.61 1.30 -4.67
C ILE A 86 2.02 1.82 -4.42
N VAL A 87 2.13 2.95 -3.73
CA VAL A 87 3.38 3.70 -3.59
C VAL A 87 4.24 3.15 -2.45
N THR A 88 3.65 3.03 -1.27
CA THR A 88 4.36 2.52 -0.09
C THR A 88 3.36 1.94 0.92
N ILE A 89 3.88 1.10 1.82
CA ILE A 89 3.10 0.47 2.90
C ILE A 89 3.83 0.72 4.21
N LEU A 90 3.18 1.42 5.13
CA LEU A 90 3.76 1.78 6.41
C LEU A 90 3.05 1.00 7.53
N HIS A 91 3.81 0.52 8.51
CA HIS A 91 3.22 -0.08 9.70
C HIS A 91 2.92 1.01 10.75
N GLU A 92 1.74 0.94 11.38
CA GLU A 92 1.21 1.97 12.30
C GLU A 92 2.18 2.33 13.44
N ARG A 93 2.97 1.37 13.93
CA ARG A 93 3.93 1.60 15.04
C ARG A 93 5.39 1.73 14.61
N MET A 94 5.72 1.49 13.33
CA MET A 94 7.08 1.63 12.81
C MET A 94 7.11 2.79 11.82
N HIS A 95 7.02 4.01 12.35
CA HIS A 95 7.16 5.22 11.55
C HIS A 95 8.60 5.39 11.05
N GLN A 96 8.84 5.10 9.77
CA GLN A 96 9.88 5.76 8.99
C GLN A 96 9.26 6.91 8.19
N ILE A 97 8.66 7.90 8.88
CA ILE A 97 8.13 9.12 8.24
C ILE A 97 9.19 9.81 7.36
N GLY A 98 10.48 9.63 7.69
CA GLY A 98 11.60 10.15 6.89
C GLY A 98 11.64 9.67 5.43
N ARG A 99 11.15 8.46 5.12
CA ARG A 99 11.20 7.90 3.74
C ARG A 99 9.91 8.14 2.94
N PHE A 100 8.85 8.62 3.59
CA PHE A 100 7.56 8.86 2.96
C PHE A 100 7.65 9.87 1.82
N HIS A 101 8.37 10.99 2.00
CA HIS A 101 8.54 11.98 0.94
C HIS A 101 9.38 11.45 -0.25
N GLU A 102 10.37 10.59 0.01
CA GLU A 102 11.21 10.00 -1.04
C GLU A 102 10.39 9.04 -1.91
N ASP A 103 9.59 8.15 -1.29
CA ASP A 103 8.76 7.17 -1.99
C ASP A 103 7.71 7.84 -2.92
N PHE A 104 7.27 9.05 -2.58
CA PHE A 104 6.28 9.80 -3.37
C PHE A 104 6.85 10.75 -4.42
N SER A 105 8.15 11.07 -4.35
CA SER A 105 8.81 12.03 -5.25
C SER A 105 9.30 11.41 -6.57
N VAL A 106 9.16 10.09 -6.75
CA VAL A 106 9.44 9.36 -7.99
C VAL A 106 8.23 9.32 -8.91
#